data_AF-A0A520HGY5-F1
#
_entry.id   AF-A0A520HGY5-F1
#
_cell.length_a   1.000
_cell.length_b   1.000
_cell.length_c   1.000
_cell.angle_alpha   90.00
_cell.angle_beta   90.00
_cell.angle_gamma   90.00
#
_symmetry.space_group_name_H-M   'P 1'
#
loop_
_entity.id
_entity.type
_entity.pdbx_description
1 polymer ?
#
loop_
_entity_poly.entity_id
_entity_poly.type
_entity_poly.pdbx_seq_one_letter_code
_entity_poly.pdbx_strand_id
1 'polypeptide(L)'
;EQAVLNNDIDLGLIIHENRFTYSEKGLHKVLDLGSFWEELTGCAIPLGGIVINRKLDQEVQEKVNRVLRKSVEFAFANPKSGLEFIKQHAQEMSEEVMYKHIDLYVNEYSVNLGVDGRKAIDVLFNMAQEKGLIPPLEKDLYLIP
;
A
#
# COMPACT_ATOMS: atom_id res chain seq x y z
N GLU A 1 -8.69 -3.85 -17.35
CA GLU A 1 -8.46 -5.14 -18.06
C GLU A 1 -9.33 -5.28 -19.30
N GLN A 2 -10.67 -5.13 -19.20
CA GLN A 2 -11.56 -5.27 -20.36
C GLN A 2 -11.18 -4.39 -21.56
N ALA A 3 -10.79 -3.14 -21.33
CA ALA A 3 -10.33 -2.24 -22.39
C ALA A 3 -9.08 -2.77 -23.13
N VAL A 4 -8.17 -3.46 -22.43
CA VAL A 4 -7.00 -4.11 -23.07
C VAL A 4 -7.47 -5.31 -23.89
N LEU A 5 -8.35 -6.14 -23.34
CA LEU A 5 -8.90 -7.32 -24.04
C LEU A 5 -9.69 -6.95 -25.30
N ASN A 6 -10.38 -5.81 -25.27
CA ASN A 6 -11.13 -5.28 -26.40
C ASN A 6 -10.25 -4.59 -27.45
N ASN A 7 -8.95 -4.39 -27.18
CA ASN A 7 -8.04 -3.56 -27.97
C ASN A 7 -8.45 -2.06 -28.03
N ASP A 8 -9.14 -1.57 -27.00
CA ASP A 8 -9.46 -0.15 -26.86
C ASP A 8 -8.23 0.67 -26.40
N ILE A 9 -7.27 0.01 -25.72
CA ILE A 9 -6.02 0.57 -25.22
C ILE A 9 -4.88 -0.46 -25.35
N ASP A 10 -3.64 0.03 -25.45
CA ASP A 10 -2.47 -0.84 -25.60
C ASP A 10 -2.00 -1.49 -24.28
N LEU A 11 -2.12 -0.76 -23.16
CA LEU A 11 -1.59 -1.16 -21.86
C LEU A 11 -2.55 -0.77 -20.73
N GLY A 12 -2.58 -1.58 -19.67
CA GLY A 12 -3.33 -1.30 -18.45
C GLY A 12 -2.44 -1.29 -17.22
N LEU A 13 -2.50 -0.23 -16.43
CA LEU A 13 -1.98 -0.23 -15.06
C LEU A 13 -3.02 -0.92 -14.16
N ILE A 14 -2.65 -2.04 -13.56
CA ILE A 14 -3.49 -2.78 -12.62
C ILE A 14 -2.98 -2.60 -11.19
N ILE A 15 -3.91 -2.54 -10.25
CA ILE A 15 -3.66 -2.47 -8.81
C ILE A 15 -4.58 -3.46 -8.09
N HIS A 16 -4.37 -3.63 -6.79
CA HIS A 16 -5.09 -4.55 -5.92
C HIS A 16 -5.02 -6.02 -6.39
N GLU A 17 -6.09 -6.79 -6.22
CA GLU A 17 -6.20 -8.23 -6.47
C GLU A 17 -6.02 -8.62 -7.94
N ASN A 18 -6.23 -7.70 -8.88
CA ASN A 18 -6.07 -7.96 -10.31
C ASN A 18 -4.65 -8.40 -10.67
N ARG A 19 -3.66 -8.11 -9.82
CA ARG A 19 -2.28 -8.59 -9.96
C ARG A 19 -2.14 -10.13 -9.90
N PHE A 20 -3.15 -10.83 -9.38
CA PHE A 20 -3.15 -12.29 -9.28
C PHE A 20 -4.00 -12.95 -10.38
N THR A 21 -4.92 -12.22 -11.01
CA THR A 21 -5.92 -12.79 -11.92
C THR A 21 -5.74 -12.40 -13.39
N TYR A 22 -4.91 -11.39 -13.71
CA TYR A 22 -4.75 -10.93 -15.11
C TYR A 22 -4.27 -12.04 -16.05
N SER A 23 -3.44 -12.98 -15.58
CA SER A 23 -2.92 -14.08 -16.38
C SER A 23 -3.99 -15.09 -16.78
N GLU A 24 -5.02 -15.27 -15.95
CA GLU A 24 -6.16 -16.15 -16.24
C GLU A 24 -7.01 -15.61 -17.39
N LYS A 25 -6.95 -14.29 -17.63
CA LYS A 25 -7.61 -13.59 -18.74
C LYS A 25 -6.77 -13.56 -20.01
N GLY A 26 -5.62 -14.25 -20.04
CA GLY A 26 -4.70 -14.28 -21.20
C GLY A 26 -3.83 -13.01 -21.34
N LEU A 27 -3.86 -12.11 -20.36
CA LEU A 27 -2.97 -10.95 -20.32
C LEU A 27 -1.59 -11.37 -19.78
N HIS A 28 -0.54 -10.66 -20.18
CA HIS A 28 0.82 -10.89 -19.67
C HIS A 28 1.37 -9.62 -19.01
N LYS A 29 2.25 -9.80 -18.03
CA LYS A 29 2.93 -8.70 -17.35
C LYS A 29 3.99 -8.10 -18.26
N VAL A 30 3.88 -6.80 -18.52
CA VAL A 30 4.89 -6.02 -19.27
C VAL A 30 5.98 -5.52 -18.33
N LEU A 31 5.60 -4.95 -17.19
CA LEU A 31 6.51 -4.42 -16.18
C LEU A 31 5.92 -4.58 -14.78
N ASP A 32 6.78 -4.88 -13.80
CA ASP A 32 6.43 -4.80 -12.39
C ASP A 32 6.94 -3.47 -11.81
N LEU A 33 6.02 -2.54 -11.52
CA LEU A 33 6.42 -1.23 -11.01
C LEU A 33 7.04 -1.29 -9.62
N GLY A 34 6.77 -2.33 -8.83
CA GLY A 34 7.43 -2.54 -7.53
C GLY A 34 8.88 -2.90 -7.71
N SER A 35 9.17 -3.91 -8.56
CA SER A 35 10.55 -4.30 -8.87
C SER A 35 11.32 -3.18 -9.58
N PHE A 36 10.69 -2.50 -10.54
CA PHE A 36 11.31 -1.35 -11.21
C PHE A 36 11.67 -0.23 -10.24
N TRP A 37 10.78 0.08 -9.28
CA TRP A 37 11.05 1.07 -8.26
C TRP A 37 12.19 0.68 -7.33
N GLU A 38 12.23 -0.58 -6.91
CA GLU A 38 13.29 -1.13 -6.07
C GLU A 38 14.66 -1.11 -6.78
N GLU A 39 14.71 -1.49 -8.05
CA GLU A 39 15.92 -1.38 -8.87
C GLU A 39 16.40 0.07 -9.03
N LEU A 40 15.47 1.01 -9.22
CA LEU A 40 15.77 2.42 -9.41
C LEU A 40 16.26 3.12 -8.13
N THR A 41 15.67 2.78 -6.98
CA THR A 41 15.82 3.56 -5.74
C THR A 41 16.52 2.80 -4.61
N GLY A 42 16.65 1.48 -4.72
CA GLY A 42 17.07 0.60 -3.64
C GLY A 42 16.11 0.58 -2.44
N CYS A 43 14.86 1.03 -2.63
CA CYS A 43 13.85 1.13 -1.58
C CYS A 43 12.57 0.39 -2.00
N ALA A 44 11.81 -0.11 -1.02
CA ALA A 44 10.45 -0.60 -1.28
C ALA A 44 9.56 0.53 -1.82
N ILE A 45 8.57 0.19 -2.66
CA ILE A 45 7.63 1.18 -3.20
C ILE A 45 6.57 1.58 -2.14
N PRO A 46 6.45 2.87 -1.76
CA PRO A 46 5.36 3.31 -0.90
C PRO A 46 4.05 3.34 -1.68
N LEU A 47 3.08 2.51 -1.28
CA LEU A 47 1.80 2.37 -1.98
C LEU A 47 0.63 3.09 -1.30
N GLY A 48 0.59 3.04 0.03
CA GLY A 48 -0.50 3.59 0.83
C GLY A 48 -0.04 3.92 2.24
N GLY A 49 -0.74 4.87 2.86
CA GLY A 49 -0.49 5.30 4.23
C GLY A 49 -1.77 5.79 4.90
N ILE A 50 -1.82 5.68 6.22
CA ILE A 50 -2.92 6.24 7.02
C ILE A 50 -2.51 7.65 7.45
N VAL A 51 -3.33 8.63 7.10
CA VAL A 51 -3.11 10.04 7.44
C VAL A 51 -4.09 10.50 8.51
N ILE A 52 -3.65 11.42 9.36
CA ILE A 52 -4.50 12.03 10.38
C ILE A 52 -4.56 13.54 10.20
N ASN A 53 -5.71 14.12 10.48
CA ASN A 53 -5.93 15.56 10.34
C ASN A 53 -5.13 16.32 11.40
N ARG A 54 -4.22 17.20 10.95
CA ARG A 54 -3.35 18.02 11.81
C ARG A 54 -4.09 18.98 12.74
N LYS A 55 -5.39 19.23 12.52
CA LYS A 55 -6.23 20.05 13.40
C LYS A 55 -6.66 19.33 14.69
N LEU A 56 -6.50 18.01 14.76
CA LEU A 56 -6.77 17.24 15.97
C LEU A 56 -5.67 17.48 17.00
N ASP A 57 -6.02 17.41 18.28
CA ASP A 57 -5.03 17.52 19.35
C ASP A 57 -3.98 16.42 19.25
N GLN A 58 -2.74 16.74 19.62
CA GLN A 58 -1.61 15.81 19.52
C GLN A 58 -1.89 14.49 20.25
N GLU A 59 -2.52 14.54 21.43
CA GLU A 59 -2.90 13.34 22.19
C GLU A 59 -3.85 12.43 21.40
N VAL A 60 -4.79 13.01 20.64
CA VAL A 60 -5.70 12.25 19.77
C VAL A 60 -4.92 11.62 18.63
N GLN A 61 -3.98 12.37 18.03
CA GLN A 61 -3.15 11.87 16.93
C GLN A 61 -2.32 10.65 17.36
N GLU A 62 -1.65 10.76 18.51
CA GLU A 62 -0.84 9.68 19.10
C GLU A 62 -1.68 8.48 19.55
N LYS A 63 -2.88 8.74 20.10
CA LYS A 63 -3.82 7.69 20.47
C LYS A 63 -4.26 6.89 19.24
N VAL A 64 -4.61 7.56 18.14
CA VAL A 64 -4.97 6.88 16.88
C VAL A 64 -3.79 6.06 16.36
N ASN A 65 -2.59 6.62 16.32
CA ASN A 65 -1.39 5.89 15.90
C ASN A 65 -1.15 4.60 16.71
N ARG A 66 -1.27 4.70 18.05
CA ARG A 66 -1.12 3.54 18.95
C ARG A 66 -2.23 2.50 18.76
N VAL A 67 -3.48 2.93 18.57
CA VAL A 67 -4.62 2.01 18.36
C VAL A 67 -4.52 1.30 17.02
N LEU A 68 -4.14 2.01 15.95
CA LEU A 68 -3.92 1.41 14.63
C LEU A 68 -2.83 0.34 14.68
N ARG A 69 -1.68 0.65 15.28
CA ARG A 69 -0.61 -0.32 15.48
C ARG A 69 -1.10 -1.57 16.21
N LYS A 70 -1.80 -1.40 17.34
CA LYS A 70 -2.38 -2.53 18.09
C LYS A 70 -3.39 -3.34 17.28
N SER A 71 -4.17 -2.69 16.42
CA SER A 71 -5.12 -3.38 15.54
C SER A 71 -4.40 -4.28 14.53
N VAL A 72 -3.31 -3.81 13.93
CA VAL A 72 -2.50 -4.60 13.00
C VAL A 72 -1.78 -5.75 13.73
N GLU A 73 -1.16 -5.47 14.88
CA GLU A 73 -0.52 -6.49 15.72
C GLU A 73 -1.51 -7.58 16.16
N PHE A 74 -2.74 -7.18 16.51
CA PHE A 74 -3.81 -8.12 16.83
C PHE A 74 -4.20 -9.00 15.64
N ALA A 75 -4.31 -8.43 14.44
CA ALA A 75 -4.62 -9.18 13.22
C ALA A 75 -3.51 -10.18 12.88
N PHE A 76 -2.23 -9.82 13.06
CA PHE A 76 -1.12 -10.76 12.90
C PHE A 76 -1.17 -11.92 13.89
N ALA A 77 -1.46 -11.63 15.17
CA ALA A 77 -1.61 -12.67 16.19
C ALA A 77 -2.87 -13.53 15.99
N ASN A 78 -3.87 -13.03 15.26
CA ASN A 78 -5.15 -13.68 15.03
C ASN A 78 -5.58 -13.57 13.54
N PRO A 79 -4.90 -14.26 12.60
CA PRO A 79 -5.10 -14.03 11.16
C PRO A 79 -6.55 -14.21 10.67
N LYS A 80 -7.32 -15.09 11.33
CA LYS A 80 -8.73 -15.35 10.99
C LYS A 80 -9.74 -14.42 11.65
N SER A 81 -9.30 -13.51 12.53
CA SER A 81 -10.21 -12.64 13.31
C SER A 81 -11.04 -11.69 12.46
N GLY A 82 -10.53 -11.30 11.28
CA GLY A 82 -11.22 -10.41 10.34
C GLY A 82 -11.97 -11.14 9.22
N LEU A 83 -11.93 -12.47 9.13
CA LEU A 83 -12.32 -13.21 7.92
C LEU A 83 -13.75 -12.88 7.45
N GLU A 84 -14.72 -12.90 8.36
CA GLU A 84 -16.12 -12.63 8.01
C GLU A 84 -16.33 -11.18 7.57
N PHE A 85 -15.60 -10.23 8.17
CA PHE A 85 -15.64 -8.83 7.75
C PHE A 85 -15.00 -8.67 6.37
N ILE A 86 -13.86 -9.30 6.12
CA ILE A 86 -13.16 -9.19 4.84
C ILE A 86 -13.99 -9.82 3.71
N LYS A 87 -14.62 -10.98 3.93
CA LYS A 87 -15.52 -11.63 2.96
C LYS A 87 -16.68 -10.75 2.51
N GLN A 88 -17.19 -9.89 3.39
CA GLN A 88 -18.28 -8.96 3.06
C GLN A 88 -17.83 -7.79 2.17
N HIS A 89 -16.52 -7.52 2.11
CA HIS A 89 -15.96 -6.34 1.46
C HIS A 89 -14.97 -6.66 0.33
N ALA A 90 -14.52 -7.91 0.18
CA ALA A 90 -13.67 -8.36 -0.90
C ALA A 90 -14.50 -8.68 -2.17
N GLN A 91 -13.97 -8.33 -3.34
CA GLN A 91 -14.59 -8.69 -4.63
C GLN A 91 -14.32 -10.15 -4.99
N GLU A 92 -13.17 -10.69 -4.58
CA GLU A 92 -12.77 -12.09 -4.78
C GLU A 92 -13.17 -12.94 -3.58
N MET A 93 -13.84 -14.07 -3.83
CA MET A 93 -14.40 -14.93 -2.78
C MET A 93 -13.46 -16.08 -2.38
N SER A 94 -12.39 -16.32 -3.14
CA SER A 94 -11.38 -17.31 -2.76
C SER A 94 -10.63 -16.87 -1.51
N GLU A 95 -10.78 -17.62 -0.42
CA GLU A 95 -10.01 -17.40 0.81
C GLU A 95 -8.50 -17.44 0.55
N GLU A 96 -8.05 -18.32 -0.35
CA GLU A 96 -6.62 -18.43 -0.69
C GLU A 96 -6.09 -17.14 -1.33
N VAL A 97 -6.83 -16.56 -2.29
CA VAL A 97 -6.41 -15.31 -2.96
C VAL A 97 -6.46 -14.14 -1.99
N MET A 98 -7.47 -14.10 -1.11
CA MET A 98 -7.59 -13.10 -0.05
C MET A 98 -6.39 -13.12 0.90
N TYR A 99 -5.97 -14.29 1.40
CA TYR A 99 -4.81 -14.35 2.30
C TYR A 99 -3.49 -14.07 1.56
N LYS A 100 -3.33 -14.49 0.30
CA LYS A 100 -2.18 -14.07 -0.52
C LYS A 100 -2.11 -12.55 -0.68
N HIS A 101 -3.26 -11.89 -0.82
CA HIS A 101 -3.33 -10.43 -0.88
C HIS A 101 -2.93 -9.81 0.47
N ILE A 102 -3.47 -10.31 1.58
CA ILE A 102 -3.15 -9.82 2.93
C ILE A 102 -1.65 -9.98 3.22
N ASP A 103 -1.10 -11.17 3.02
CA ASP A 103 0.31 -11.47 3.32
C ASP A 103 1.28 -10.60 2.50
N LEU A 104 0.88 -10.18 1.30
CA LEU A 104 1.70 -9.34 0.45
C LEU A 104 1.68 -7.87 0.86
N TYR A 105 0.53 -7.35 1.31
CA TYR A 105 0.36 -5.92 1.60
C TYR A 105 0.39 -5.57 3.08
N VAL A 106 0.16 -6.54 3.96
CA VAL A 106 0.18 -6.39 5.41
C VAL A 106 1.44 -7.06 5.94
N ASN A 107 2.46 -6.27 6.23
CA ASN A 107 3.78 -6.73 6.66
C ASN A 107 4.32 -5.84 7.79
N GLU A 108 5.61 -5.96 8.11
CA GLU A 108 6.22 -5.20 9.20
C GLU A 108 6.07 -3.68 9.04
N TYR A 109 6.08 -3.17 7.80
CA TYR A 109 5.87 -1.74 7.53
C TYR A 109 4.47 -1.26 7.91
N SER A 110 3.47 -2.16 7.92
CA SER A 110 2.10 -1.87 8.38
C SER A 110 2.04 -1.69 9.91
N VAL A 111 2.95 -2.31 10.66
CA VAL A 111 3.09 -2.12 12.11
C VAL A 111 3.91 -0.87 12.40
N ASN A 112 5.03 -0.72 11.70
CA ASN A 112 5.95 0.39 11.85
C ASN A 112 6.83 0.53 10.61
N LEU A 113 6.92 1.74 10.06
CA LEU A 113 7.77 2.02 8.90
C LEU A 113 9.26 1.75 9.15
N GLY A 114 9.72 1.85 10.40
CA GLY A 114 11.14 1.76 10.73
C GLY A 114 11.96 2.85 10.02
N VAL A 115 13.27 2.63 9.91
CA VAL A 115 14.18 3.54 9.19
C VAL A 115 13.99 3.38 7.68
N ASP A 116 13.92 2.15 7.19
CA ASP A 116 13.88 1.88 5.74
C ASP A 116 12.55 2.27 5.10
N GLY A 117 11.42 2.07 5.78
CA GLY A 117 10.11 2.51 5.27
C GLY A 117 9.97 4.03 5.25
N ARG A 118 10.57 4.74 6.22
CA ARG A 118 10.64 6.22 6.19
C ARG A 118 11.54 6.69 5.06
N LYS A 119 12.72 6.08 4.90
CA LYS A 119 13.62 6.37 3.78
C LYS A 119 12.90 6.19 2.44
N ALA A 120 12.13 5.11 2.26
CA ALA A 120 11.37 4.85 1.05
C ALA A 120 10.35 5.97 0.74
N ILE A 121 9.63 6.45 1.76
CA ILE A 121 8.68 7.57 1.62
C ILE A 121 9.44 8.87 1.30
N ASP A 122 10.53 9.17 2.01
CA ASP A 122 11.31 10.37 1.79
C ASP A 122 11.86 10.41 0.36
N VAL A 123 12.37 9.28 -0.17
CA VAL A 123 12.80 9.16 -1.56
C VAL A 123 11.68 9.47 -2.55
N LEU A 124 10.48 8.91 -2.33
CA LEU A 124 9.32 9.17 -3.18
C LEU A 124 8.97 10.66 -3.23
N PHE A 125 8.90 11.32 -2.07
CA PHE A 125 8.55 12.74 -1.98
C PHE A 125 9.65 13.64 -2.55
N ASN A 126 10.93 13.36 -2.28
CA ASN A 126 12.06 14.10 -2.83
C ASN A 126 12.07 14.02 -4.36
N MET A 127 11.91 12.81 -4.93
CA MET A 127 11.84 12.65 -6.39
C MET A 127 10.65 13.38 -7.00
N ALA A 128 9.50 13.40 -6.32
CA ALA A 128 8.32 14.13 -6.78
C ALA A 128 8.56 15.65 -6.79
N GLN A 129 9.27 16.19 -5.79
CA GLN A 129 9.66 17.60 -5.74
C GLN A 129 10.69 17.96 -6.81
N GLU A 130 11.74 17.15 -6.97
CA GLU A 130 12.79 17.34 -7.99
C GLU A 130 12.19 17.36 -9.41
N LYS A 131 11.15 16.56 -9.64
CA LYS A 131 10.39 16.53 -10.90
C LYS A 131 9.30 17.59 -11.01
N GLY A 132 9.11 18.43 -9.99
CA GLY A 132 8.09 19.48 -9.97
C GLY A 132 6.64 18.97 -9.95
N LEU A 133 6.40 17.74 -9.48
CA LEU A 133 5.07 17.14 -9.38
C LEU A 133 4.29 17.63 -8.16
N ILE A 134 5.00 18.04 -7.10
CA ILE A 134 4.43 18.56 -5.85
C ILE A 134 5.20 19.81 -5.39
N PRO A 135 4.57 20.68 -4.58
CA PRO A 135 5.26 21.82 -3.98
C PRO A 135 6.30 21.40 -2.92
N PRO A 136 7.15 22.34 -2.47
CA PRO A 136 7.99 22.16 -1.30
C PRO A 136 7.21 21.67 -0.07
N LEU A 137 7.79 20.77 0.70
CA LEU A 137 7.21 20.26 1.94
C LEU A 137 7.43 21.30 3.05
N GLU A 138 6.34 21.83 3.59
CA GLU A 138 6.40 22.83 4.67
C GLU A 138 6.35 22.20 6.07
N LYS A 139 5.98 20.92 6.18
CA LYS A 139 5.77 20.21 7.45
C LYS A 139 6.25 18.77 7.33
N ASP A 140 6.67 18.21 8.46
CA ASP A 140 7.10 16.81 8.54
C ASP A 140 5.99 15.85 8.11
N LEU A 141 6.37 14.81 7.36
CA LEU A 141 5.45 13.80 6.84
C LEU A 141 4.89 12.88 7.92
N TYR A 142 5.56 12.79 9.06
CA TYR A 142 5.30 11.79 10.07
C TYR A 142 4.77 12.40 11.36
N LEU A 143 4.01 11.60 12.11
CA LEU A 143 3.80 11.88 13.52
C LEU A 143 5.15 11.73 14.23
N ILE A 144 5.63 12.83 14.82
CA ILE A 144 6.81 12.87 15.67
C ILE A 144 6.35 12.38 17.05
N PRO A 145 6.95 11.31 17.60
CA PRO A 145 6.72 10.94 18.99
C PRO A 145 7.33 11.93 19.98
#